data_AF-A0A8T6FLW0-F1
#
_entry.id   AF-A0A8T6FLW0-F1
#
_cell.length_a   1.000
_cell.length_b   1.000
_cell.length_c   1.000
_cell.angle_alpha   90.00
_cell.angle_beta   90.00
_cell.angle_gamma   90.00
#
_symmetry.space_group_name_H-M   'P 1'
#
loop_
_entity.id
_entity.type
_entity.pdbx_description
1 polymer ?
#
loop_
_entity_poly.entity_id
_entity_poly.type
_entity_poly.pdbx_seq_one_letter_code
_entity_poly.pdbx_strand_id
1 'polypeptide(L)'
;YRADDGNVLVELQADFEVGPGPNFWLYLNSVGGIDDEGDFEADNGRRRIAKLKSFTGSQVYAVNAGDFKSARAVTVWCESFGQYIASADI
;
A
#
# COMPACT_ATOMS: atom_id res chain seq x y z
N TYR A 1 -14.70 -4.30 5.55
CA TYR A 1 -15.59 -3.16 5.91
C TYR A 1 -15.89 -2.35 4.67
N ARG A 2 -17.16 -2.28 4.23
CA ARG A 2 -17.60 -1.39 3.14
C ARG A 2 -17.76 0.01 3.73
N ALA A 3 -17.11 1.01 3.15
CA ALA A 3 -17.45 2.39 3.42
C ALA A 3 -18.58 2.77 2.43
N ASP A 4 -19.71 3.24 2.95
CA ASP A 4 -20.98 3.47 2.23
C ASP A 4 -20.92 4.48 1.06
N ASP A 5 -19.73 4.97 0.68
CA ASP A 5 -19.48 6.00 -0.34
C ASP A 5 -18.76 5.49 -1.60
N GLY A 6 -18.83 4.18 -1.89
CA GLY A 6 -18.09 3.58 -3.01
C GLY A 6 -16.60 3.40 -2.74
N ASN A 7 -16.22 3.46 -1.46
CA ASN A 7 -14.87 3.20 -0.98
C ASN A 7 -14.80 1.89 -0.20
N VAL A 8 -13.60 1.31 -0.16
CA VAL A 8 -13.22 0.20 0.71
C VAL A 8 -12.17 0.67 1.69
N LEU A 9 -12.07 0.00 2.83
CA LEU A 9 -11.07 0.31 3.85
C LEU A 9 -9.92 -0.69 3.75
N VAL A 10 -8.71 -0.15 3.61
CA VAL A 10 -7.45 -0.89 3.77
C VAL A 10 -6.89 -0.55 5.14
N GLU A 11 -6.58 -1.56 5.95
CA GLU A 11 -6.04 -1.40 7.29
C GLU A 11 -4.64 -2.01 7.36
N LEU A 12 -3.65 -1.19 7.72
CA LEU A 12 -2.41 -1.68 8.29
C LEU A 12 -2.69 -2.04 9.75
N GLN A 13 -2.28 -3.23 10.18
CA GLN A 13 -2.59 -3.77 11.51
C GLN A 13 -1.77 -3.09 12.62
N ALA A 14 -2.17 -3.34 13.88
CA ALA A 14 -1.60 -2.66 15.05
C ALA A 14 -0.11 -2.93 15.29
N ASP A 15 0.40 -4.04 14.78
CA ASP A 15 1.80 -4.48 14.84
C ASP A 15 2.65 -3.99 13.66
N PHE A 16 2.08 -3.17 12.76
CA PHE A 16 2.84 -2.52 11.71
C PHE A 16 3.92 -1.60 12.32
N GLU A 17 5.17 -1.80 11.91
CA GLU A 17 6.31 -0.98 12.30
C GLU A 17 7.33 -0.92 11.17
N VAL A 18 7.78 0.29 10.86
CA VAL A 18 8.84 0.55 9.88
C VAL A 18 9.79 1.62 10.39
N GLY A 19 11.04 1.61 9.93
CA GLY A 19 12.00 2.67 10.23
C GLY A 19 11.54 4.04 9.68
N PRO A 20 12.01 5.16 10.26
CA PRO A 20 11.64 6.48 9.76
C PRO A 20 12.14 6.70 8.32
N GLY A 21 11.31 7.33 7.49
CA GLY A 21 11.65 7.66 6.12
C GLY A 21 10.99 8.94 5.62
N PRO A 22 11.59 9.64 4.64
CA PRO A 22 11.14 10.97 4.26
C PRO A 22 9.87 10.99 3.40
N ASN A 23 9.55 9.88 2.70
CA ASN A 23 8.47 9.88 1.70
C ASN A 23 7.87 8.49 1.44
N PHE A 24 7.21 7.92 2.45
CA PHE A 24 6.52 6.63 2.33
C PHE A 24 5.10 6.78 1.78
N TRP A 25 4.77 5.93 0.81
CA TRP A 25 3.47 5.88 0.14
C TRP A 25 2.94 4.46 0.11
N LEU A 26 1.61 4.34 0.22
CA LEU A 26 0.91 3.11 -0.06
C LEU A 26 0.55 3.06 -1.56
N TYR A 27 0.72 1.88 -2.13
CA TYR A 27 0.32 1.53 -3.49
C TYR A 27 -0.64 0.36 -3.45
N LEU A 28 -1.60 0.36 -4.38
CA LEU A 28 -2.29 -0.84 -4.81
C LEU A 28 -1.53 -1.42 -6.00
N ASN A 29 -1.09 -2.66 -5.88
CA ASN A 29 -0.41 -3.39 -6.93
C ASN A 29 -1.41 -4.22 -7.75
N SER A 30 -1.21 -4.30 -9.07
CA SER A 30 -2.08 -5.05 -9.98
C SER A 30 -1.75 -6.55 -10.03
N VAL A 31 -0.59 -6.91 -9.48
CA VAL A 31 -0.10 -8.28 -9.25
C VAL A 31 0.16 -8.49 -7.75
N GLY A 32 0.15 -9.75 -7.31
CA GLY A 32 0.56 -10.13 -5.96
C GLY A 32 2.03 -10.54 -5.94
N GLY A 33 2.52 -10.97 -4.78
CA GLY A 33 3.90 -11.45 -4.60
C GLY A 33 4.93 -10.35 -4.84
N ILE A 34 4.72 -9.18 -4.22
CA ILE A 34 5.67 -8.07 -4.27
C ILE A 34 6.65 -8.23 -3.12
N ASP A 35 7.78 -8.90 -3.34
CA ASP A 35 8.74 -9.20 -2.27
C ASP A 35 9.98 -8.29 -2.27
N ASP A 36 10.22 -7.58 -3.38
CA ASP A 36 11.35 -6.67 -3.54
C ASP A 36 11.08 -5.48 -4.47
N GLU A 37 12.11 -4.64 -4.68
CA GLU A 37 12.07 -3.52 -5.61
C GLU A 37 11.77 -3.95 -7.06
N GLY A 38 12.31 -5.09 -7.50
CA GLY A 38 12.14 -5.59 -8.85
C GLY A 38 10.70 -5.98 -9.15
N ASP A 39 10.05 -6.68 -8.22
CA ASP A 39 8.63 -7.03 -8.32
C ASP A 39 7.76 -5.77 -8.36
N PHE A 40 8.05 -4.81 -7.46
CA PHE A 40 7.33 -3.54 -7.42
C PHE A 40 7.48 -2.75 -8.71
N GLU A 41 8.70 -2.67 -9.26
CA GLU A 41 8.99 -1.92 -10.48
C GLU A 41 8.41 -2.57 -11.73
N ALA A 42 8.36 -3.91 -11.79
CA ALA A 42 7.78 -4.67 -12.90
C ALA A 42 6.25 -4.48 -13.02
N ASP A 43 5.57 -4.16 -11.92
CA ASP A 43 4.13 -3.91 -11.90
C ASP A 43 3.76 -2.54 -12.49
N ASN A 44 3.57 -2.48 -13.81
CA ASN A 44 3.14 -1.26 -14.51
C ASN A 44 1.69 -0.83 -14.20
N GLY A 45 0.90 -1.69 -13.55
CA GLY A 45 -0.49 -1.42 -13.19
C GLY A 45 -0.67 -0.80 -11.81
N ARG A 46 0.41 -0.58 -11.06
CA ARG A 46 0.36 -0.06 -9.68
C ARG A 46 -0.21 1.36 -9.59
N ARG A 47 -0.98 1.62 -8.53
CA ARG A 47 -1.60 2.91 -8.25
C ARG A 47 -1.24 3.42 -6.86
N ARG A 48 -0.63 4.60 -6.79
CA ARG A 48 -0.35 5.30 -5.53
C ARG A 48 -1.66 5.78 -4.91
N ILE A 49 -1.93 5.45 -3.65
CA ILE A 49 -3.20 5.76 -2.99
C ILE A 49 -3.09 6.83 -1.89
N ALA A 50 -2.10 6.74 -1.00
CA ALA A 50 -1.98 7.66 0.13
C ALA A 50 -0.56 7.69 0.69
N LYS A 51 -0.19 8.78 1.37
CA LYS A 51 1.00 8.79 2.21
C LYS A 51 0.79 7.92 3.44
N LEU A 52 1.86 7.26 3.88
CA LEU A 52 1.86 6.59 5.18
C LEU A 52 1.62 7.64 6.29
N LYS A 53 0.67 7.37 7.19
CA LYS A 53 0.26 8.33 8.24
C LYS A 53 1.17 8.29 9.46
N SER A 54 1.71 7.11 9.79
CA SER A 54 2.56 6.84 10.94
C SER A 54 3.54 5.72 10.60
N PHE A 55 4.73 5.74 11.20
CA PHE A 55 5.71 4.65 11.07
C PHE A 55 5.36 3.42 11.90
N THR A 56 4.41 3.55 12.84
CA THR A 56 3.96 2.46 13.69
C THR A 56 2.45 2.48 13.90
N GLY A 57 1.90 1.32 14.24
CA GLY A 57 0.52 1.15 14.68
C GLY A 57 -0.51 1.05 13.56
N SER A 58 -1.76 0.79 13.96
CA SER A 58 -2.87 0.59 13.03
C SER A 58 -3.22 1.87 12.29
N GLN A 59 -3.45 1.73 10.98
CA GLN A 59 -3.73 2.83 10.08
C GLN A 59 -4.77 2.41 9.05
N VAL A 60 -5.89 3.13 9.00
CA VAL A 60 -6.98 2.86 8.06
C VAL A 60 -6.95 3.87 6.91
N TYR A 61 -7.06 3.38 5.68
CA TYR A 61 -7.10 4.15 4.44
C TYR A 61 -8.40 3.89 3.70
N ALA A 62 -9.13 4.95 3.36
CA ALA A 62 -10.25 4.86 2.45
C ALA A 62 -9.72 4.85 1.01
N VAL A 63 -10.05 3.81 0.26
CA VAL A 63 -9.59 3.58 -1.11
C VAL A 63 -10.80 3.43 -2.02
N ASN A 64 -10.75 3.99 -3.22
CA ASN A 64 -11.83 3.83 -4.17
C ASN A 64 -12.05 2.34 -4.50
N ALA A 65 -13.30 1.88 -4.48
CA ALA A 65 -13.62 0.48 -4.72
C ALA A 65 -13.27 0.02 -6.14
N GLY A 66 -13.27 0.94 -7.12
CA GLY A 66 -12.85 0.66 -8.50
C GLY A 66 -11.36 0.34 -8.58
N ASP A 67 -10.52 1.14 -7.91
CA ASP A 67 -9.07 0.91 -7.84
C ASP A 67 -8.75 -0.40 -7.11
N PHE A 68 -9.45 -0.66 -6.01
CA PHE A 68 -9.25 -1.87 -5.22
C PHE A 68 -9.67 -3.15 -5.96
N LYS A 69 -10.68 -3.09 -6.84
CA LYS A 69 -11.17 -4.27 -7.56
C LYS A 69 -10.09 -4.94 -8.43
N SER A 70 -9.17 -4.16 -8.98
CA SER A 70 -8.02 -4.65 -9.75
C SER A 70 -6.78 -4.94 -8.90
N ALA A 71 -6.80 -4.60 -7.61
CA ALA A 71 -5.65 -4.79 -6.74
C ALA A 71 -5.46 -6.27 -6.38
N ARG A 72 -4.21 -6.65 -6.18
CA ARG A 72 -3.78 -7.99 -5.75
C ARG A 72 -2.83 -7.93 -4.56
N ALA A 73 -2.16 -6.80 -4.34
CA ALA A 73 -1.39 -6.53 -3.14
C ALA A 73 -1.48 -5.04 -2.77
N VAL A 74 -1.11 -4.75 -1.52
CA VAL A 74 -0.83 -3.39 -1.02
C VAL A 74 0.63 -3.32 -0.66
N THR A 75 1.35 -2.32 -1.16
CA THR A 75 2.79 -2.13 -0.88
C THR A 75 3.07 -0.77 -0.28
N VAL A 76 3.91 -0.74 0.76
CA VAL A 76 4.53 0.49 1.28
C VAL A 76 5.87 0.69 0.57
N TRP A 77 6.01 1.83 -0.09
CA TRP A 77 7.18 2.18 -0.90
C TRP A 77 7.76 3.53 -0.48
N CYS A 78 9.09 3.62 -0.40
CA CYS A 78 9.78 4.89 -0.22
C CYS A 78 10.17 5.50 -1.55
N GLU A 79 9.42 6.50 -2.02
CA GLU A 79 9.74 7.17 -3.29
C GLU A 79 11.07 7.92 -3.27
N SER A 80 11.52 8.43 -2.12
CA SER A 80 12.78 9.18 -2.03
C SER A 80 14.02 8.31 -2.16
N PHE A 81 13.94 7.05 -1.73
CA PHE A 81 15.06 6.11 -1.79
C PHE A 81 14.89 5.03 -2.85
N GLY A 82 13.70 4.92 -3.45
CA GLY A 82 13.39 3.85 -4.38
C GLY A 82 13.46 2.48 -3.70
N GLN A 83 12.91 2.36 -2.49
CA GLN A 83 13.03 1.15 -1.68
C GLN A 83 11.68 0.53 -1.32
N TYR A 84 11.66 -0.79 -1.41
CA TYR A 84 10.60 -1.63 -0.89
C TYR A 84 10.65 -1.65 0.65
N ILE A 85 9.49 -1.51 1.30
CA ILE A 85 9.38 -1.53 2.76
C ILE A 85 8.65 -2.78 3.22
N ALA A 86 7.43 -2.98 2.72
CA ALA A 86 6.58 -4.14 3.03
C ALA A 86 5.42 -4.23 2.05
N SER A 87 4.89 -5.43 1.83
CA SER A 87 3.65 -5.67 1.11
C SER A 87 2.76 -6.70 1.82
N ALA A 88 1.51 -6.78 1.38
CA ALA A 88 0.60 -7.86 1.71
C ALA A 88 -0.33 -8.15 0.51
N ASP A 89 -0.50 -9.43 0.19
CA ASP A 89 -1.45 -9.91 -0.81
C ASP A 89 -2.91 -9.81 -0.32
N ILE A 90 -3.85 -9.65 -1.26
CA ILE A 90 -5.30 -9.45 -1.04
C ILE A 90 -6.11 -10.67 -1.53
#